data_AF-A0A852ST22-F1
#
_entry.id   AF-A0A852ST22-F1
#
_cell.length_a   1.000
_cell.length_b   1.000
_cell.length_c   1.000
_cell.angle_alpha   90.00
_cell.angle_beta   90.00
_cell.angle_gamma   90.00
#
_symmetry.space_group_name_H-M   'P 1'
#
loop_
_entity.id
_entity.type
_entity.pdbx_description
1 polymer ?
#
loop_
_entity_poly.entity_id
_entity_poly.type
_entity_poly.pdbx_seq_one_letter_code
_entity_poly.pdbx_strand_id
1 'polypeptide(L)'
;MPLAIAIVCVIGAGLLLFPTIVSWFSQYEQSQRITELTDDVADLSAETLAERLREARRYNSELVDGGASIAANERLPLAEQPEQEGDYAAVLRADANGLMARLKIPAIDVDLPIYHGTSADVLDHGVGHLEGTAVPVGGVTTHSVLTAHRGLATSELFTHLDRVELDDTFTVEVFGEVLTYRVIDTRVVEPTETQSLLPVDGRDLITLVTCTPLGVNSHRILVTGERVIPTPQVDVDGAGERPEIPTFPWWVLIAVAVLTAAALYVWWSGRPARPARASAAAGGPGATRPAPKGVPSKGSAAAQTRVLASDDARSDRGMRVATQMVKVGLFDADADALAAKIERLARVDGVEVTVAASSLGQLLTSPSFPPDVVVVEQRPGERVSVNYKIRVCRLADARVIVVSDPDGERDDGGRFEPDVGAMMTPVLSFEEALSRIRH
;
A
#
# COMPACT_ATOMS: atom_id res chain seq x y z
N MET A 1 35.14 25.49 30.71
CA MET A 1 35.28 25.12 29.28
C MET A 1 35.13 23.63 29.02
N PRO A 2 35.94 22.71 29.59
CA PRO A 2 35.84 21.28 29.23
C PRO A 2 34.51 20.63 29.63
N LEU A 3 33.93 21.02 30.77
CA LEU A 3 32.60 20.56 31.18
C LEU A 3 31.51 20.96 30.18
N ALA A 4 31.53 22.20 29.68
CA ALA A 4 30.54 22.68 28.72
C ALA A 4 30.65 21.91 27.38
N ILE A 5 31.87 21.65 26.92
CA ILE A 5 32.12 20.84 25.72
C ILE A 5 31.57 19.42 25.91
N ALA A 6 31.86 18.78 27.06
CA ALA A 6 31.36 17.44 27.38
C ALA A 6 29.82 17.38 27.39
N ILE A 7 29.16 18.38 27.98
CA ILE A 7 27.69 18.47 28.00
C ILE A 7 27.13 18.58 26.58
N VAL A 8 27.70 19.44 25.73
CA VAL A 8 27.25 19.57 24.33
C VAL A 8 27.43 18.25 23.57
N CYS A 9 28.53 17.54 23.78
CA CYS A 9 28.74 16.22 23.17
C CYS A 9 27.71 15.18 23.64
N VAL A 10 27.39 15.15 24.94
CA VAL A 10 26.38 14.22 25.50
C VAL A 10 24.99 14.54 24.95
N ILE A 11 24.61 15.82 24.89
CA ILE A 11 23.33 16.24 24.30
C ILE A 11 23.27 15.86 22.82
N GLY A 12 24.34 16.12 22.06
CA GLY A 12 24.43 15.74 20.65
C GLY A 12 24.29 14.25 20.42
N ALA A 13 24.95 13.42 21.23
CA ALA A 13 24.80 11.97 21.18
C ALA A 13 23.38 11.51 21.56
N GLY A 14 22.77 12.14 22.56
CA GLY A 14 21.39 11.87 22.95
C GLY A 14 20.39 12.15 21.82
N LEU A 15 20.55 13.26 21.11
CA LEU A 15 19.71 13.60 19.95
C LEU A 15 19.89 12.59 18.80
N LEU A 16 21.11 12.10 18.57
CA LEU A 16 21.36 11.07 17.54
C LEU A 16 20.81 9.70 17.92
N LEU A 17 20.83 9.35 19.22
CA LEU A 17 20.30 8.08 19.72
C LEU A 17 18.78 8.08 19.89
N PHE A 18 18.14 9.24 19.93
CA PHE A 18 16.71 9.36 20.24
C PHE A 18 15.81 8.47 19.35
N PRO A 19 15.93 8.47 18.00
CA PRO A 19 15.09 7.60 17.16
C PRO A 19 15.31 6.11 17.47
N THR A 20 16.55 5.69 17.68
CA THR A 20 16.88 4.30 18.04
C THR A 20 16.29 3.91 19.39
N ILE A 21 16.31 4.81 20.37
CA ILE A 21 15.73 4.57 21.69
C ILE A 21 14.21 4.42 21.58
N VAL A 22 13.54 5.36 20.91
CA VAL A 22 12.07 5.32 20.79
C VAL A 22 11.62 4.11 19.97
N SER A 23 12.29 3.81 18.86
CA SER A 23 12.01 2.61 18.06
C SER A 23 12.13 1.32 18.85
N TRP A 24 13.14 1.22 19.73
CA TRP A 24 13.31 0.07 20.62
C TRP A 24 12.13 -0.07 21.60
N PHE A 25 11.67 1.03 22.18
CA PHE A 25 10.50 1.01 23.07
C PHE A 25 9.19 0.70 22.33
N SER A 26 9.02 1.19 21.10
CA SER A 26 7.85 0.86 20.27
C SER A 26 7.82 -0.62 19.88
N GLN A 27 8.96 -1.20 19.49
CA GLN A 27 9.06 -2.65 19.26
C GLN A 27 8.77 -3.46 20.53
N TYR A 28 9.22 -2.97 21.70
CA TYR A 28 8.88 -3.59 22.99
C TYR A 28 7.38 -3.61 23.23
N GLU A 29 6.70 -2.47 23.03
CA GLU A 29 5.25 -2.38 23.17
C GLU A 29 4.52 -3.32 22.19
N GLN A 30 4.89 -3.30 20.91
CA GLN A 30 4.33 -4.18 19.88
C GLN A 30 4.46 -5.66 20.26
N SER A 31 5.60 -6.04 20.82
CA SER A 31 5.87 -7.42 21.23
C SER A 31 5.05 -7.83 22.46
N GLN A 32 4.77 -6.90 23.38
CA GLN A 32 3.82 -7.14 24.47
C GLN A 32 2.41 -7.39 23.93
N ARG A 33 1.94 -6.60 22.96
CA ARG A 33 0.62 -6.79 22.33
C ARG A 33 0.47 -8.13 21.63
N ILE A 34 1.52 -8.58 20.93
CA ILE A 34 1.54 -9.90 20.30
C ILE A 34 1.53 -11.02 21.35
N THR A 35 2.26 -10.83 22.45
CA THR A 35 2.26 -11.81 23.56
C THR A 35 0.88 -11.90 24.20
N GLU A 36 0.25 -10.76 24.50
CA GLU A 36 -1.13 -10.68 25.00
C GLU A 36 -2.11 -11.37 24.06
N LEU A 37 -2.05 -11.08 22.75
CA LEU A 37 -2.86 -11.75 21.73
C LEU A 37 -2.68 -13.27 21.75
N THR A 38 -1.43 -13.72 21.81
CA THR A 38 -1.10 -15.15 21.77
C THR A 38 -1.64 -15.86 23.01
N ASP A 39 -1.46 -15.26 24.19
CA ASP A 39 -1.95 -15.80 25.46
C ASP A 39 -3.50 -15.82 25.47
N ASP A 40 -4.16 -14.73 25.07
CA ASP A 40 -5.63 -14.63 25.00
C ASP A 40 -6.24 -15.65 24.02
N VAL A 41 -5.63 -15.80 22.83
CA VAL A 41 -6.07 -16.79 21.82
C VAL A 41 -5.84 -18.22 22.30
N ALA A 42 -4.74 -18.49 23.01
CA ALA A 42 -4.43 -19.81 23.56
C ALA A 42 -5.41 -20.23 24.67
N ASP A 43 -5.97 -19.27 25.41
CA ASP A 43 -6.97 -19.51 26.45
C ASP A 43 -8.38 -19.81 25.90
N LEU A 44 -8.63 -19.50 24.61
CA LEU A 44 -9.90 -19.81 23.96
C LEU A 44 -10.04 -21.31 23.65
N SER A 45 -11.27 -21.82 23.78
CA SER A 45 -11.55 -23.21 23.39
C SER A 45 -11.45 -23.40 21.87
N ALA A 46 -11.08 -24.61 21.43
CA ALA A 46 -11.04 -24.94 20.01
C ALA A 46 -12.38 -24.71 19.28
N GLU A 47 -13.51 -24.89 19.97
CA GLU A 47 -14.84 -24.60 19.39
C GLU A 47 -15.06 -23.10 19.22
N THR A 48 -14.61 -22.29 20.19
CA THR A 48 -14.69 -20.83 20.10
C THR A 48 -13.82 -20.30 18.98
N LEU A 49 -12.59 -20.79 18.84
CA LEU A 49 -11.69 -20.43 17.74
C LEU A 49 -12.31 -20.79 16.39
N ALA A 50 -12.84 -22.00 16.25
CA ALA A 50 -13.50 -22.44 15.04
C ALA A 50 -14.72 -21.57 14.70
N GLU A 51 -15.53 -21.18 15.69
CA GLU A 51 -16.67 -20.30 15.48
C GLU A 51 -16.24 -18.89 15.02
N ARG A 52 -15.21 -18.30 15.64
CA ARG A 52 -14.66 -17.00 15.22
C ARG A 52 -14.15 -17.03 13.78
N LEU A 53 -13.48 -18.11 13.39
CA LEU A 53 -13.00 -18.28 12.02
C LEU A 53 -14.13 -18.54 11.02
N ARG A 54 -15.20 -19.25 11.42
CA ARG A 54 -16.42 -19.41 10.60
C ARG A 54 -17.09 -18.07 10.37
N GLU A 55 -17.24 -17.27 11.41
CA GLU A 55 -17.78 -15.91 11.35
C GLU A 55 -16.97 -15.01 10.40
N ALA A 56 -15.65 -15.02 10.53
CA ALA A 56 -14.75 -14.27 9.65
C ALA A 56 -14.82 -14.71 8.17
N ARG A 57 -14.91 -16.01 7.92
CA ARG A 57 -15.08 -16.55 6.55
C ARG A 57 -16.44 -16.19 5.96
N ARG A 58 -17.50 -16.16 6.79
CA ARG A 58 -18.82 -15.70 6.37
C ARG A 58 -18.77 -14.21 6.00
N TYR A 59 -18.16 -13.38 6.84
CA TYR A 59 -17.94 -11.97 6.54
C TYR A 59 -17.24 -11.78 5.19
N ASN A 60 -16.15 -12.52 4.93
CA ASN A 60 -15.45 -12.48 3.65
C ASN A 60 -16.34 -12.90 2.47
N SER A 61 -17.19 -13.92 2.63
CA SER A 61 -18.09 -14.34 1.55
C SER A 61 -19.18 -13.31 1.23
N GLU A 62 -19.66 -12.57 2.23
CA GLU A 62 -20.65 -11.50 2.06
C GLU A 62 -20.02 -10.25 1.42
N LEU A 63 -18.74 -10.00 1.71
CA LEU A 63 -17.97 -8.89 1.14
C LEU A 63 -17.71 -9.05 -0.37
N VAL A 64 -17.55 -10.29 -0.85
CA VAL A 64 -17.34 -10.59 -2.29
C VAL A 64 -18.54 -10.17 -3.15
N ASP A 65 -19.74 -10.07 -2.55
CA ASP A 65 -20.95 -9.55 -3.22
C ASP A 65 -21.07 -8.02 -3.16
N GLY A 66 -20.35 -7.36 -2.24
CA GLY A 66 -20.44 -5.92 -1.94
C GLY A 66 -19.08 -5.24 -1.95
N GLY A 67 -18.46 -5.16 -3.14
CA GLY A 67 -17.09 -4.67 -3.33
C GLY A 67 -16.72 -3.39 -2.55
N ALA A 68 -15.53 -3.40 -1.95
CA ALA A 68 -14.92 -2.30 -1.22
C ALA A 68 -14.94 -0.98 -2.03
N SER A 69 -15.50 0.10 -1.47
CA SER A 69 -15.19 1.46 -1.94
C SER A 69 -13.93 1.93 -1.22
N ILE A 70 -12.77 1.69 -1.84
CA ILE A 70 -11.48 2.15 -1.32
C ILE A 70 -11.32 3.63 -1.66
N ALA A 71 -11.11 4.49 -0.65
CA ALA A 71 -10.91 5.92 -0.85
C ALA A 71 -9.65 6.18 -1.68
N ALA A 72 -9.84 6.64 -2.91
CA ALA A 72 -8.73 6.85 -3.86
C ALA A 72 -7.86 8.09 -3.53
N ASN A 73 -8.24 8.92 -2.55
CA ASN A 73 -7.68 10.28 -2.39
C ASN A 73 -6.87 10.52 -1.10
N GLU A 74 -6.51 9.47 -0.35
CA GLU A 74 -5.82 9.63 0.95
C GLU A 74 -4.38 9.08 0.98
N ARG A 75 -3.62 9.54 1.99
CA ARG A 75 -2.20 9.18 2.19
C ARG A 75 -1.99 7.68 2.45
N LEU A 76 -3.05 7.00 2.88
CA LEU A 76 -3.18 5.56 2.90
C LEU A 76 -4.58 5.25 2.33
N PRO A 77 -4.80 4.07 1.73
CA PRO A 77 -6.16 3.68 1.43
C PRO A 77 -6.92 3.63 2.76
N LEU A 78 -7.98 4.43 2.89
CA LEU A 78 -8.96 4.34 3.97
C LEU A 78 -10.29 3.88 3.36
N ALA A 79 -11.19 3.34 4.17
CA ALA A 79 -12.55 3.05 3.72
C ALA A 79 -13.34 4.36 3.61
N GLU A 80 -14.09 4.58 2.51
CA GLU A 80 -14.83 5.83 2.31
C GLU A 80 -16.02 6.01 3.25
N GLN A 81 -16.51 4.96 3.92
CA GLN A 81 -17.62 5.05 4.87
C GLN A 81 -17.52 3.94 5.95
N PRO A 82 -17.36 4.26 7.24
CA PRO A 82 -17.36 3.29 8.35
C PRO A 82 -18.76 2.74 8.71
N GLU A 83 -19.77 3.01 7.86
CA GLU A 83 -21.18 2.69 8.11
C GLU A 83 -21.71 1.61 7.16
N GLN A 84 -20.85 0.71 6.69
CA GLN A 84 -21.34 -0.53 6.10
C GLN A 84 -21.97 -1.33 7.25
N GLU A 85 -23.31 -1.43 7.29
CA GLU A 85 -24.09 -2.18 8.27
C GLU A 85 -23.56 -3.62 8.36
N GLY A 86 -22.61 -3.83 9.27
CA GLY A 86 -21.87 -5.07 9.43
C GLY A 86 -20.98 -4.98 10.65
N ASP A 87 -20.85 -6.09 11.36
CA ASP A 87 -20.11 -6.17 12.63
C ASP A 87 -18.58 -6.22 12.40
N TYR A 88 -18.04 -5.43 11.45
CA TYR A 88 -16.62 -5.45 11.06
C TYR A 88 -15.71 -5.35 12.30
N ALA A 89 -16.02 -4.40 13.19
CA ALA A 89 -15.28 -4.20 14.43
C ALA A 89 -15.38 -5.38 15.43
N ALA A 90 -16.31 -6.32 15.27
CA ALA A 90 -16.39 -7.51 16.11
C ALA A 90 -15.73 -8.75 15.48
N VAL A 91 -15.62 -8.81 14.15
CA VAL A 91 -15.02 -9.93 13.44
C VAL A 91 -13.54 -10.04 13.80
N LEU A 92 -13.12 -11.16 14.37
CA LEU A 92 -11.73 -11.38 14.81
C LEU A 92 -11.22 -10.33 15.82
N ARG A 93 -12.09 -9.74 16.64
CA ARG A 93 -11.65 -8.82 17.68
C ARG A 93 -11.12 -9.57 18.90
N ALA A 94 -9.82 -9.46 19.15
CA ALA A 94 -9.15 -10.02 20.33
C ALA A 94 -9.26 -9.09 21.55
N ASP A 95 -9.15 -7.77 21.37
CA ASP A 95 -9.15 -6.80 22.48
C ASP A 95 -10.07 -5.58 22.22
N ALA A 96 -10.08 -4.64 23.17
CA ALA A 96 -10.86 -3.40 23.05
C ALA A 96 -10.29 -2.41 22.01
N ASN A 97 -9.03 -2.57 21.61
CA ASN A 97 -8.33 -1.68 20.68
C ASN A 97 -8.39 -2.19 19.23
N GLY A 98 -9.11 -3.30 18.99
CA GLY A 98 -9.27 -3.87 17.66
C GLY A 98 -8.10 -4.71 17.20
N LEU A 99 -7.32 -5.31 18.10
CA LEU A 99 -6.29 -6.29 17.74
C LEU A 99 -6.93 -7.51 17.04
N MET A 100 -6.41 -7.90 15.88
CA MET A 100 -6.95 -8.95 15.01
C MET A 100 -6.05 -10.17 14.93
N ALA A 101 -4.78 -9.92 14.63
CA ALA A 101 -3.85 -10.93 14.14
C ALA A 101 -2.41 -10.44 14.32
N ARG A 102 -1.45 -11.24 13.88
CA ARG A 102 -0.03 -10.92 13.84
C ARG A 102 0.51 -11.15 12.43
N LEU A 103 1.37 -10.26 11.96
CA LEU A 103 2.08 -10.35 10.68
C LEU A 103 3.57 -10.58 10.93
N LYS A 104 4.17 -11.59 10.29
CA LYS A 104 5.62 -11.82 10.28
C LYS A 104 6.16 -11.76 8.86
N ILE A 105 7.25 -11.02 8.64
CA ILE A 105 7.98 -10.96 7.37
C ILE A 105 9.47 -11.19 7.65
N PRO A 106 9.93 -12.45 7.65
CA PRO A 106 11.29 -12.80 8.05
C PRO A 106 12.39 -12.10 7.23
N ALA A 107 12.16 -11.86 5.93
CA ALA A 107 13.15 -11.23 5.05
C ALA A 107 13.56 -9.80 5.48
N ILE A 108 12.75 -9.14 6.29
CA ILE A 108 12.97 -7.77 6.76
C ILE A 108 12.79 -7.60 8.28
N ASP A 109 12.87 -8.70 9.03
CA ASP A 109 12.75 -8.75 10.51
C ASP A 109 11.49 -8.06 11.06
N VAL A 110 10.37 -8.15 10.32
CA VAL A 110 9.08 -7.58 10.75
C VAL A 110 8.29 -8.62 11.53
N ASP A 111 7.81 -8.22 12.70
CA ASP A 111 6.87 -8.96 13.54
C ASP A 111 5.92 -7.96 14.22
N LEU A 112 4.71 -7.80 13.69
CA LEU A 112 3.82 -6.69 14.05
C LEU A 112 2.40 -7.16 14.35
N PRO A 113 1.72 -6.54 15.33
CA PRO A 113 0.28 -6.71 15.50
C PRO A 113 -0.50 -6.10 14.32
N ILE A 114 -1.58 -6.78 13.92
CA ILE A 114 -2.57 -6.31 12.96
C ILE A 114 -3.81 -5.85 13.74
N TYR A 115 -4.29 -4.65 13.47
CA TYR A 115 -5.48 -4.06 14.06
C TYR A 115 -6.57 -3.80 13.02
N HIS A 116 -7.81 -3.61 13.49
CA HIS A 116 -8.91 -3.16 12.67
C HIS A 116 -8.70 -1.72 12.20
N GLY A 117 -8.91 -1.51 10.90
CA GLY A 117 -8.98 -0.18 10.31
C GLY A 117 -7.61 0.45 10.13
N THR A 118 -7.62 1.68 9.65
CA THR A 118 -6.42 2.40 9.19
C THR A 118 -6.35 3.82 9.75
N SER A 119 -6.88 4.02 10.95
CA SER A 119 -6.81 5.31 11.66
C SER A 119 -5.36 5.68 11.97
N ALA A 120 -5.08 6.97 12.14
CA ALA A 120 -3.73 7.43 12.48
C ALA A 120 -3.19 6.77 13.76
N ASP A 121 -4.05 6.58 14.77
CA ASP A 121 -3.69 5.92 16.03
C ASP A 121 -3.29 4.46 15.82
N VAL A 122 -4.04 3.71 14.99
CA VAL A 122 -3.70 2.32 14.64
C VAL A 122 -2.34 2.26 13.92
N LEU A 123 -2.14 3.13 12.93
CA LEU A 123 -0.95 3.10 12.08
C LEU A 123 0.32 3.60 12.78
N ASP A 124 0.19 4.31 13.89
CA ASP A 124 1.31 4.70 14.75
C ASP A 124 1.82 3.52 15.61
N HIS A 125 0.97 2.52 15.88
CA HIS A 125 1.29 1.41 16.79
C HIS A 125 1.49 0.07 16.07
N GLY A 126 0.94 -0.15 14.87
CA GLY A 126 1.09 -1.41 14.16
C GLY A 126 0.59 -1.40 12.72
N VAL A 127 0.16 -2.57 12.26
CA VAL A 127 -0.42 -2.76 10.93
C VAL A 127 -1.93 -2.58 11.03
N GLY A 128 -2.50 -1.74 10.18
CA GLY A 128 -3.95 -1.60 10.03
C GLY A 128 -4.48 -2.49 8.92
N HIS A 129 -5.58 -3.18 9.17
CA HIS A 129 -6.37 -3.85 8.14
C HIS A 129 -7.29 -2.84 7.45
N LEU A 130 -7.24 -2.80 6.12
CA LEU A 130 -8.10 -1.93 5.33
C LEU A 130 -9.54 -2.45 5.36
N GLU A 131 -10.39 -1.70 6.05
CA GLU A 131 -11.83 -1.95 6.04
C GLU A 131 -12.40 -1.97 4.62
N GLY A 132 -13.36 -2.86 4.38
CA GLY A 132 -13.88 -3.15 3.05
C GLY A 132 -13.07 -4.19 2.28
N THR A 133 -11.88 -4.58 2.74
CA THR A 133 -11.14 -5.74 2.18
C THR A 133 -11.36 -6.99 3.02
N ALA A 134 -11.04 -8.16 2.47
CA ALA A 134 -11.27 -9.42 3.16
C ALA A 134 -10.42 -9.49 4.44
N VAL A 135 -11.02 -9.85 5.58
CA VAL A 135 -10.24 -10.07 6.81
C VAL A 135 -9.27 -11.24 6.62
N PRO A 136 -8.09 -11.24 7.27
CA PRO A 136 -6.95 -12.05 6.85
C PRO A 136 -7.01 -13.50 7.35
N VAL A 137 -8.11 -14.21 7.05
CA VAL A 137 -8.32 -15.66 7.31
C VAL A 137 -8.16 -16.52 6.06
N GLY A 138 -7.74 -15.90 4.94
CA GLY A 138 -7.62 -16.51 3.63
C GLY A 138 -8.95 -16.96 3.03
N GLY A 139 -8.87 -17.79 1.99
CA GLY A 139 -10.00 -18.31 1.25
C GLY A 139 -9.93 -17.97 -0.25
N VAL A 140 -10.59 -18.78 -1.07
CA VAL A 140 -10.66 -18.54 -2.51
C VAL A 140 -11.44 -17.25 -2.80
N THR A 141 -10.99 -16.50 -3.80
CA THR A 141 -11.58 -15.22 -4.19
C THR A 141 -11.56 -14.20 -3.04
N THR A 142 -10.47 -14.17 -2.26
CA THR A 142 -10.26 -13.19 -1.19
C THR A 142 -9.03 -12.35 -1.46
N HIS A 143 -9.07 -11.09 -1.03
CA HIS A 143 -7.92 -10.20 -1.05
C HIS A 143 -7.96 -9.31 0.19
N SER A 144 -7.03 -9.53 1.13
CA SER A 144 -6.85 -8.68 2.30
C SER A 144 -5.81 -7.60 2.02
N VAL A 145 -6.03 -6.40 2.52
CA VAL A 145 -5.06 -5.32 2.41
C VAL A 145 -4.62 -4.87 3.79
N LEU A 146 -3.32 -4.98 4.03
CA LEU A 146 -2.69 -4.63 5.29
C LEU A 146 -1.77 -3.45 5.07
N THR A 147 -1.82 -2.45 5.95
CA THR A 147 -1.07 -1.22 5.74
C THR A 147 -0.42 -0.69 7.00
N ALA A 148 0.76 -0.10 6.86
CA ALA A 148 1.48 0.53 7.95
C ALA A 148 2.33 1.69 7.43
N HIS A 149 2.75 2.56 8.34
CA HIS A 149 3.61 3.68 7.98
C HIS A 149 5.01 3.24 7.52
N ARG A 150 5.64 4.15 6.76
CA ARG A 150 7.03 4.04 6.34
C ARG A 150 7.84 5.20 6.91
N GLY A 151 8.92 4.90 7.62
CA GLY A 151 9.88 5.90 8.08
C GLY A 151 9.37 6.80 9.19
N LEU A 152 8.60 6.27 10.15
CA LEU A 152 8.32 7.02 11.38
C LEU A 152 9.62 7.21 12.18
N ALA A 153 9.75 8.35 12.84
CA ALA A 153 10.88 8.60 13.72
C ALA A 153 10.85 7.73 15.00
N THR A 154 9.69 7.13 15.29
CA THR A 154 9.39 6.43 16.53
C THR A 154 9.28 4.92 16.37
N SER A 155 9.09 4.38 15.16
CA SER A 155 8.93 2.95 14.93
C SER A 155 9.30 2.57 13.50
N GLU A 156 9.83 1.36 13.30
CA GLU A 156 10.25 0.89 11.98
C GLU A 156 9.06 0.46 11.11
N LEU A 157 8.05 -0.24 11.63
CA LEU A 157 6.86 -0.67 10.86
C LEU A 157 7.23 -1.22 9.46
N PHE A 158 6.65 -0.68 8.38
CA PHE A 158 6.94 -1.06 7.00
C PHE A 158 8.10 -0.25 6.37
N THR A 159 8.99 0.35 7.18
CA THR A 159 10.13 1.15 6.69
C THR A 159 10.96 0.41 5.64
N HIS A 160 11.10 -0.91 5.78
CA HIS A 160 11.91 -1.77 4.91
C HIS A 160 11.10 -2.61 3.92
N LEU A 161 9.81 -2.33 3.73
CA LEU A 161 8.98 -3.08 2.78
C LEU A 161 9.49 -3.00 1.34
N ASP A 162 10.28 -1.98 0.99
CA ASP A 162 10.96 -1.84 -0.30
C ASP A 162 12.08 -2.86 -0.55
N ARG A 163 12.46 -3.63 0.47
CA ARG A 163 13.49 -4.69 0.39
C ARG A 163 12.91 -6.09 0.21
N VAL A 164 11.59 -6.23 0.26
CA VAL A 164 10.94 -7.52 0.03
C VAL A 164 11.02 -7.85 -1.46
N GLU A 165 11.46 -9.06 -1.77
CA GLU A 165 11.68 -9.55 -3.12
C GLU A 165 10.61 -10.59 -3.52
N LEU A 166 10.57 -10.92 -4.81
CA LEU A 166 9.76 -12.04 -5.30
C LEU A 166 10.19 -13.34 -4.61
N ASP A 167 9.22 -14.22 -4.35
CA ASP A 167 9.40 -15.49 -3.65
C ASP A 167 9.73 -15.41 -2.15
N ASP A 168 9.94 -14.21 -1.59
CA ASP A 168 9.92 -14.04 -0.14
C ASP A 168 8.57 -14.47 0.44
N THR A 169 8.57 -14.89 1.70
CA THR A 169 7.35 -15.32 2.39
C THR A 169 7.02 -14.40 3.56
N PHE A 170 5.73 -14.25 3.83
CA PHE A 170 5.22 -13.68 5.07
C PHE A 170 4.10 -14.54 5.61
N THR A 171 3.88 -14.47 6.92
CA THR A 171 2.83 -15.24 7.59
C THR A 171 1.86 -14.33 8.33
N VAL A 172 0.60 -14.75 8.37
CA VAL A 172 -0.42 -14.18 9.24
C VAL A 172 -0.82 -15.24 10.26
N GLU A 173 -0.68 -14.92 11.54
CA GLU A 173 -1.20 -15.73 12.66
C GLU A 173 -2.52 -15.10 13.13
N VAL A 174 -3.61 -15.87 13.04
CA VAL A 174 -4.97 -15.40 13.30
C VAL A 174 -5.80 -16.49 13.98
N PHE A 175 -6.24 -16.25 15.22
CA PHE A 175 -7.15 -17.14 15.97
C PHE A 175 -6.77 -18.63 15.92
N GLY A 176 -5.48 -18.93 16.10
CA GLY A 176 -4.95 -20.31 16.13
C GLY A 176 -4.62 -20.91 14.76
N GLU A 177 -4.88 -20.21 13.66
CA GLU A 177 -4.40 -20.57 12.33
C GLU A 177 -3.17 -19.74 11.95
N VAL A 178 -2.26 -20.34 11.16
CA VAL A 178 -1.16 -19.66 10.50
C VAL A 178 -1.27 -19.85 8.99
N LEU A 179 -1.19 -18.72 8.28
CA LEU A 179 -1.38 -18.64 6.84
C LEU A 179 -0.11 -18.07 6.21
N THR A 180 0.57 -18.87 5.39
CA THR A 180 1.79 -18.43 4.68
C THR A 180 1.44 -17.94 3.28
N TYR A 181 1.99 -16.78 2.92
CA TYR A 181 1.87 -16.16 1.62
C TYR A 181 3.26 -16.01 1.02
N ARG A 182 3.38 -16.30 -0.28
CA ARG A 182 4.60 -16.08 -1.07
C ARG A 182 4.42 -14.86 -1.94
N VAL A 183 5.38 -13.94 -1.91
CA VAL A 183 5.37 -12.71 -2.72
C VAL A 183 5.45 -13.07 -4.19
N ILE A 184 4.47 -12.60 -4.94
CA ILE A 184 4.33 -12.84 -6.39
C ILE A 184 4.47 -11.56 -7.21
N ASP A 185 4.34 -10.40 -6.57
CA ASP A 185 4.36 -9.11 -7.23
C ASP A 185 4.78 -8.02 -6.25
N THR A 186 5.54 -7.05 -6.76
CA THR A 186 5.95 -5.85 -6.01
C THR A 186 6.01 -4.68 -6.97
N ARG A 187 5.24 -3.63 -6.69
CA ARG A 187 5.12 -2.47 -7.57
C ARG A 187 4.98 -1.16 -6.82
N VAL A 188 5.30 -0.07 -7.50
CA VAL A 188 5.06 1.30 -7.02
C VAL A 188 3.94 1.92 -7.84
N VAL A 189 2.87 2.36 -7.18
CA VAL A 189 1.67 2.90 -7.82
C VAL A 189 1.31 4.29 -7.30
N GLU A 190 0.45 4.99 -8.03
CA GLU A 190 -0.17 6.22 -7.52
C GLU A 190 -1.20 5.90 -6.42
N PRO A 191 -1.44 6.80 -5.46
CA PRO A 191 -2.42 6.57 -4.39
C PRO A 191 -3.85 6.27 -4.87
N THR A 192 -4.20 6.80 -6.04
CA THR A 192 -5.50 6.63 -6.70
C THR A 192 -5.66 5.30 -7.40
N GLU A 193 -4.57 4.55 -7.62
CA GLU A 193 -4.58 3.26 -8.30
C GLU A 193 -4.93 2.13 -7.32
N THR A 194 -6.22 1.95 -7.07
CA THR A 194 -6.74 0.94 -6.13
C THR A 194 -7.16 -0.37 -6.80
N GLN A 195 -7.14 -0.42 -8.14
CA GLN A 195 -7.63 -1.57 -8.91
C GLN A 195 -6.90 -2.88 -8.59
N SER A 196 -5.60 -2.80 -8.28
CA SER A 196 -4.78 -3.96 -7.91
C SER A 196 -5.10 -4.52 -6.53
N LEU A 197 -5.90 -3.82 -5.72
CA LEU A 197 -6.32 -4.23 -4.38
C LEU A 197 -7.65 -4.99 -4.37
N LEU A 198 -8.30 -5.13 -5.52
CA LEU A 198 -9.56 -5.85 -5.65
C LEU A 198 -9.34 -7.38 -5.57
N PRO A 199 -10.33 -8.14 -5.09
CA PRO A 199 -10.31 -9.60 -5.14
C PRO A 199 -10.15 -10.13 -6.57
N VAL A 200 -9.41 -11.24 -6.71
CA VAL A 200 -9.23 -11.94 -7.98
C VAL A 200 -9.84 -13.33 -7.87
N ASP A 201 -10.72 -13.67 -8.82
CA ASP A 201 -11.43 -14.95 -8.81
C ASP A 201 -10.48 -16.16 -8.73
N GLY A 202 -10.77 -17.07 -7.81
CA GLY A 202 -9.99 -18.28 -7.56
C GLY A 202 -8.67 -18.07 -6.81
N ARG A 203 -8.34 -16.84 -6.39
CA ARG A 203 -7.08 -16.54 -5.68
C ARG A 203 -7.30 -16.14 -4.23
N ASP A 204 -6.31 -16.44 -3.40
CA ASP A 204 -6.23 -16.03 -1.99
C ASP A 204 -5.00 -15.12 -1.86
N LEU A 205 -5.25 -13.81 -1.73
CA LEU A 205 -4.24 -12.77 -1.82
C LEU A 205 -4.18 -11.92 -0.55
N ILE A 206 -2.98 -11.47 -0.21
CA ILE A 206 -2.78 -10.37 0.74
C ILE A 206 -1.83 -9.37 0.11
N THR A 207 -2.19 -8.08 0.14
CA THR A 207 -1.29 -7.00 -0.25
C THR A 207 -0.88 -6.18 0.96
N LEU A 208 0.43 -6.04 1.14
CA LEU A 208 1.06 -5.14 2.11
C LEU A 208 1.28 -3.78 1.45
N VAL A 209 0.80 -2.71 2.07
CA VAL A 209 0.80 -1.36 1.50
C VAL A 209 1.57 -0.40 2.40
N THR A 210 2.47 0.37 1.80
CA THR A 210 3.11 1.49 2.50
C THR A 210 3.41 2.68 1.58
N CYS A 211 3.76 3.83 2.15
CA CYS A 211 4.08 5.04 1.39
C CYS A 211 5.50 5.01 0.79
N THR A 212 5.70 5.67 -0.36
CA THR A 212 7.03 5.83 -0.98
C THR A 212 7.07 7.09 -1.86
N PRO A 213 8.25 7.65 -2.21
CA PRO A 213 9.55 7.51 -1.55
C PRO A 213 9.55 8.06 -0.12
N LEU A 214 10.50 7.61 0.72
CA LEU A 214 10.66 8.10 2.09
C LEU A 214 10.74 9.63 2.15
N GLY A 215 9.97 10.24 3.04
CA GLY A 215 9.91 11.69 3.24
C GLY A 215 9.11 12.47 2.18
N VAL A 216 8.67 11.81 1.10
CA VAL A 216 7.82 12.40 0.05
C VAL A 216 6.42 11.81 0.05
N ASN A 217 6.30 10.48 0.18
CA ASN A 217 5.04 9.74 0.29
C ASN A 217 4.04 9.98 -0.85
N SER A 218 4.54 10.28 -2.06
CA SER A 218 3.72 10.57 -3.24
C SER A 218 3.11 9.34 -3.90
N HIS A 219 3.67 8.16 -3.65
CA HIS A 219 3.29 6.88 -4.23
C HIS A 219 3.09 5.83 -3.14
N ARG A 220 2.67 4.63 -3.52
CA ARG A 220 2.55 3.47 -2.64
C ARG A 220 3.41 2.32 -3.14
N ILE A 221 4.06 1.62 -2.23
CA ILE A 221 4.61 0.28 -2.49
C ILE A 221 3.48 -0.70 -2.19
N LEU A 222 3.19 -1.58 -3.14
CA LEU A 222 2.32 -2.73 -2.97
C LEU A 222 3.17 -3.99 -3.08
N VAL A 223 3.18 -4.82 -2.03
CA VAL A 223 3.78 -6.16 -2.03
C VAL A 223 2.63 -7.16 -1.92
N THR A 224 2.35 -7.87 -3.00
CA THR A 224 1.24 -8.83 -3.05
C THR A 224 1.77 -10.24 -2.90
N GLY A 225 1.27 -10.95 -1.89
CA GLY A 225 1.49 -12.37 -1.69
C GLY A 225 0.30 -13.22 -2.09
N GLU A 226 0.57 -14.43 -2.55
CA GLU A 226 -0.44 -15.47 -2.80
C GLU A 226 -0.28 -16.61 -1.82
N ARG A 227 -1.41 -17.15 -1.38
CA ARG A 227 -1.46 -18.21 -0.37
C ARG A 227 -0.68 -19.45 -0.81
N VAL A 228 0.17 -19.95 0.09
CA VAL A 228 0.83 -21.24 -0.05
C VAL A 228 -0.03 -22.32 0.62
N ILE A 229 -0.42 -23.34 -0.16
CA ILE A 229 -1.24 -24.46 0.31
C ILE A 229 -0.52 -25.78 0.02
N PRO A 230 -0.33 -26.66 1.03
CA PRO A 230 -0.60 -26.44 2.46
C PRO A 230 0.35 -25.41 3.07
N THR A 231 -0.03 -24.84 4.22
CA THR A 231 0.89 -24.00 5.01
C THR A 231 2.16 -24.82 5.32
N PRO A 232 3.38 -24.30 5.06
CA PRO A 232 4.63 -24.99 5.37
C PRO A 232 4.71 -25.42 6.84
N GLN A 233 5.19 -26.63 7.11
CA GLN A 233 5.22 -27.19 8.46
C GLN A 233 6.06 -26.34 9.43
N VAL A 234 7.14 -25.73 8.96
CA VAL A 234 7.98 -24.82 9.77
C VAL A 234 7.19 -23.63 10.33
N ASP A 235 6.25 -23.09 9.55
CA ASP A 235 5.41 -21.97 9.96
C ASP A 235 4.32 -22.43 10.95
N VAL A 236 3.81 -23.65 10.77
CA VAL A 236 2.87 -24.30 11.70
C VAL A 236 3.54 -24.57 13.04
N ASP A 237 4.76 -25.09 13.03
CA ASP A 237 5.52 -25.41 14.25
C ASP A 237 5.93 -24.14 15.01
N GLY A 238 6.19 -23.03 14.30
CA GLY A 238 6.54 -21.73 14.87
C GLY A 238 5.36 -20.80 15.20
N ALA A 239 4.11 -21.26 15.02
CA ALA A 239 2.93 -20.46 15.31
C ALA A 239 2.80 -20.17 16.82
N GLY A 240 2.54 -18.91 17.20
CA GLY A 240 2.43 -18.52 18.60
C GLY A 240 3.76 -18.44 19.35
N GLU A 241 4.91 -18.54 18.66
CA GLU A 241 6.21 -18.25 19.27
C GLU A 241 6.28 -16.79 19.71
N ARG A 242 6.88 -16.54 20.87
CA ARG A 242 7.04 -15.17 21.38
C ARG A 242 7.92 -14.34 20.43
N PRO A 243 7.64 -13.04 20.27
CA PRO A 243 8.47 -12.16 19.47
C PRO A 243 9.94 -12.15 19.93
N GLU A 244 10.86 -12.18 18.98
CA GLU A 244 12.31 -12.04 19.23
C GLU A 244 12.77 -10.57 19.27
N ILE A 245 11.94 -9.67 18.74
CA ILE A 245 12.14 -8.23 18.83
C ILE A 245 11.49 -7.66 20.11
N PRO A 246 11.95 -6.50 20.60
CA PRO A 246 13.18 -5.83 20.21
C PRO A 246 14.42 -6.60 20.68
N THR A 247 15.47 -6.56 19.85
CA THR A 247 16.76 -7.16 20.20
C THR A 247 17.44 -6.41 21.35
N PHE A 248 18.61 -6.89 21.80
CA PHE A 248 19.36 -6.25 22.89
C PHE A 248 19.53 -4.73 22.66
N PRO A 249 19.25 -3.87 23.67
CA PRO A 249 19.28 -2.40 23.52
C PRO A 249 20.70 -1.85 23.41
N TRP A 250 21.31 -1.98 22.23
CA TRP A 250 22.68 -1.52 21.95
C TRP A 250 22.91 -0.03 22.24
N TRP A 251 21.86 0.79 22.17
CA TRP A 251 21.91 2.20 22.52
C TRP A 251 22.36 2.44 23.98
N VAL A 252 22.11 1.49 24.91
CA VAL A 252 22.56 1.57 26.30
C VAL A 252 24.09 1.53 26.36
N LEU A 253 24.72 0.62 25.60
CA LEU A 253 26.18 0.51 25.55
C LEU A 253 26.80 1.76 24.93
N ILE A 254 26.20 2.31 23.88
CA ILE A 254 26.65 3.57 23.26
C ILE A 254 26.50 4.73 24.26
N ALA A 255 25.37 4.84 24.95
CA ALA A 255 25.13 5.88 25.95
C ALA A 255 26.15 5.79 27.10
N VAL A 256 26.43 4.59 27.63
CA VAL A 256 27.45 4.38 28.67
C VAL A 256 28.84 4.73 28.15
N ALA A 257 29.19 4.36 26.91
CA ALA A 257 30.47 4.71 26.30
C ALA A 257 30.64 6.24 26.14
N VAL A 258 29.59 6.94 25.72
CA VAL A 258 29.60 8.40 25.59
C VAL A 258 29.75 9.08 26.95
N LEU A 259 29.00 8.63 27.97
CA LEU A 259 29.08 9.21 29.32
C LEU A 259 30.43 8.96 29.97
N THR A 260 31.00 7.76 29.81
CA THR A 260 32.34 7.43 30.33
C THR A 260 33.43 8.24 29.62
N ALA A 261 33.36 8.39 28.29
CA ALA A 261 34.28 9.22 27.53
C ALA A 261 34.20 10.70 27.94
N ALA A 262 32.98 11.22 28.13
CA ALA A 262 32.75 12.59 28.61
C ALA A 262 33.35 12.80 30.02
N ALA A 263 33.13 11.85 30.94
CA ALA A 263 33.70 11.90 32.29
C ALA A 263 35.24 11.86 32.27
N LEU A 264 35.83 10.96 31.45
CA LEU A 264 37.28 10.85 31.28
C LEU A 264 37.89 12.12 30.68
N TYR A 265 37.22 12.75 29.70
CA TYR A 265 37.66 14.02 29.11
C TYR A 265 37.69 15.15 30.14
N VAL A 266 36.61 15.30 30.92
CA VAL A 266 36.55 16.31 32.00
C VAL A 266 37.63 16.04 33.04
N TRP A 267 37.80 14.78 33.46
CA TRP A 267 38.83 14.42 34.41
C TRP A 267 40.25 14.69 33.89
N TRP A 268 40.54 14.33 32.64
CA TRP A 268 41.87 14.50 32.06
C TRP A 268 42.21 15.98 31.85
N SER A 269 41.24 16.78 31.41
CA SER A 269 41.40 18.23 31.25
C SER A 269 41.54 19.00 32.57
N GLY A 270 41.08 18.43 33.68
CA GLY A 270 41.23 18.97 35.04
C GLY A 270 42.54 18.59 35.73
N ARG A 271 43.38 17.75 35.13
CA ARG A 271 44.68 17.39 35.72
C ARG A 271 45.64 18.58 35.66
N PRO A 272 46.28 18.97 36.77
CA PRO A 272 47.26 20.06 36.75
C PRO A 272 48.41 19.71 35.80
N ALA A 273 48.82 20.67 34.98
CA ALA A 273 49.98 20.51 34.12
C ALA A 273 51.19 20.08 34.96
N ARG A 274 51.88 19.00 34.56
CA ARG A 274 53.15 18.62 35.17
C ARG A 274 54.06 19.84 35.18
N PRO A 275 54.66 20.24 36.33
CA PRO A 275 55.54 21.39 36.36
C PRO A 275 56.68 21.15 35.37
N ALA A 276 56.78 22.03 34.38
CA ALA A 276 57.88 22.02 33.43
C ALA A 276 59.18 22.17 34.21
N ARG A 277 60.10 21.21 34.07
CA ARG A 277 61.46 21.33 34.58
C ARG A 277 62.08 22.53 33.87
N ALA A 278 62.36 23.59 34.61
CA ALA A 278 62.92 24.84 34.10
C ALA A 278 64.24 24.54 33.36
N SER A 279 64.27 24.78 32.05
CA SER A 279 65.51 24.93 31.30
C SER A 279 65.80 26.42 31.18
N ALA A 280 66.68 26.90 32.04
CA ALA A 280 67.30 28.21 31.90
C ALA A 280 68.35 28.16 30.77
N ALA A 281 68.24 29.05 29.79
CA ALA A 281 69.41 29.63 29.10
C ALA A 281 68.96 30.84 28.29
N ALA A 282 69.50 32.00 28.67
CA ALA A 282 69.34 33.30 28.05
C ALA A 282 70.30 33.49 26.86
N GLY A 283 69.95 34.38 25.93
CA GLY A 283 70.88 34.96 24.95
C GLY A 283 70.17 35.61 23.76
N GLY A 284 70.00 36.94 23.76
CA GLY A 284 69.68 37.74 22.56
C GLY A 284 70.96 38.27 21.88
N PRO A 285 70.90 39.35 21.08
CA PRO A 285 69.90 39.78 20.08
C PRO A 285 70.55 40.14 18.72
N GLY A 286 69.79 40.27 17.62
CA GLY A 286 70.37 40.73 16.34
C GLY A 286 69.39 40.97 15.17
N ALA A 287 69.18 42.26 14.87
CA ALA A 287 69.20 42.93 13.55
C ALA A 287 68.27 42.54 12.36
N THR A 288 67.56 43.59 11.89
CA THR A 288 67.38 44.08 10.50
C THR A 288 66.36 43.46 9.49
N ARG A 289 65.52 44.38 8.96
CA ARG A 289 64.72 44.48 7.70
C ARG A 289 65.31 43.82 6.43
N PRO A 290 64.64 43.79 5.24
CA PRO A 290 63.23 44.08 4.84
C PRO A 290 62.60 43.06 3.82
N ALA A 291 61.37 43.36 3.34
CA ALA A 291 60.58 42.71 2.28
C ALA A 291 61.30 42.42 0.93
N PRO A 292 60.71 41.63 0.01
CA PRO A 292 60.07 42.27 -1.15
C PRO A 292 58.91 41.53 -1.89
N LYS A 293 58.04 42.36 -2.51
CA LYS A 293 57.54 42.39 -3.91
C LYS A 293 57.02 41.13 -4.65
N GLY A 294 55.96 41.36 -5.44
CA GLY A 294 56.00 41.11 -6.89
C GLY A 294 54.83 40.35 -7.54
N VAL A 295 53.95 41.10 -8.19
CA VAL A 295 52.94 40.67 -9.21
C VAL A 295 53.68 40.27 -10.53
N PRO A 296 53.13 39.46 -11.48
CA PRO A 296 52.23 39.93 -12.57
C PRO A 296 51.11 38.91 -12.94
N SER A 297 49.89 39.29 -13.33
CA SER A 297 49.38 39.91 -14.58
C SER A 297 49.30 38.99 -15.81
N LYS A 298 48.07 38.90 -16.37
CA LYS A 298 47.61 38.88 -17.79
C LYS A 298 46.34 38.00 -17.84
N GLY A 299 45.15 38.52 -18.13
CA GLY A 299 44.74 39.22 -19.37
C GLY A 299 44.46 38.16 -20.44
N SER A 300 43.39 38.12 -21.21
CA SER A 300 42.37 39.11 -21.61
C SER A 300 41.44 38.33 -22.56
N ALA A 301 40.13 38.28 -22.29
CA ALA A 301 39.07 39.02 -23.00
C ALA A 301 38.46 38.36 -24.24
N ALA A 302 37.12 38.50 -24.30
CA ALA A 302 36.25 38.82 -25.44
C ALA A 302 34.94 38.00 -25.29
N ALA A 303 33.79 38.53 -24.85
CA ALA A 303 32.95 39.57 -25.49
C ALA A 303 32.49 39.13 -26.89
N GLN A 304 31.23 39.22 -27.32
CA GLN A 304 29.99 39.77 -26.79
C GLN A 304 28.88 39.34 -27.78
N THR A 305 27.67 39.12 -27.26
CA THR A 305 26.36 39.71 -27.64
C THR A 305 25.90 39.81 -29.12
N ARG A 306 24.63 39.43 -29.39
CA ARG A 306 23.48 40.28 -29.85
C ARG A 306 22.43 39.41 -30.62
N VAL A 307 21.22 39.18 -30.09
CA VAL A 307 19.91 39.86 -30.33
C VAL A 307 19.55 40.09 -31.81
N LEU A 308 18.45 39.50 -32.30
CA LEU A 308 17.21 40.17 -32.77
C LEU A 308 16.19 39.20 -33.43
N ALA A 309 14.92 39.62 -33.35
CA ALA A 309 13.67 39.07 -33.91
C ALA A 309 13.69 39.01 -35.47
N SER A 310 12.71 38.50 -36.23
CA SER A 310 11.24 38.45 -36.11
C SER A 310 10.62 37.58 -37.24
N ASP A 311 9.34 37.23 -37.04
CA ASP A 311 8.20 37.07 -37.96
C ASP A 311 7.98 35.92 -38.97
N ASP A 312 6.72 35.44 -38.88
CA ASP A 312 5.75 34.95 -39.88
C ASP A 312 6.00 33.67 -40.70
N ALA A 313 5.07 32.70 -40.55
CA ALA A 313 4.04 32.42 -41.58
C ALA A 313 3.09 31.26 -41.19
N ARG A 314 1.81 31.46 -41.51
CA ARG A 314 0.71 30.49 -41.51
C ARG A 314 1.01 29.23 -42.33
N SER A 315 0.52 28.07 -41.88
CA SER A 315 0.02 27.04 -42.79
C SER A 315 -1.21 26.35 -42.21
N ASP A 316 -2.31 26.57 -42.92
CA ASP A 316 -3.61 25.92 -42.85
C ASP A 316 -3.49 24.41 -43.15
N ARG A 317 -4.01 23.55 -42.28
CA ARG A 317 -4.28 22.12 -42.60
C ARG A 317 -5.61 21.72 -42.01
N GLY A 318 -6.51 21.37 -42.92
CA GLY A 318 -7.92 21.09 -42.68
C GLY A 318 -8.18 20.02 -41.61
N MET A 319 -9.13 20.36 -40.75
CA MET A 319 -9.85 19.45 -39.89
C MET A 319 -10.68 18.50 -40.76
N ARG A 320 -10.17 17.29 -41.01
CA ARG A 320 -11.04 16.16 -41.32
C ARG A 320 -11.65 15.74 -39.99
N VAL A 321 -12.98 15.87 -39.87
CA VAL A 321 -13.73 15.18 -38.81
C VAL A 321 -13.55 13.69 -39.08
N ALA A 322 -12.54 13.09 -38.45
CA ALA A 322 -12.53 11.64 -38.26
C ALA A 322 -13.71 11.36 -37.35
N THR A 323 -14.71 10.66 -37.85
CA THR A 323 -15.76 10.09 -37.00
C THR A 323 -15.04 9.27 -35.94
N GLN A 324 -15.01 9.76 -34.70
CA GLN A 324 -14.35 9.08 -33.60
C GLN A 324 -15.11 7.78 -33.39
N MET A 325 -14.47 6.66 -33.72
CA MET A 325 -15.07 5.34 -33.57
C MET A 325 -15.26 5.10 -32.07
N VAL A 326 -16.49 4.74 -31.66
CA VAL A 326 -16.78 4.39 -30.27
C VAL A 326 -16.29 2.97 -30.02
N LYS A 327 -15.38 2.81 -29.05
CA LYS A 327 -14.88 1.50 -28.64
C LYS A 327 -15.92 0.82 -27.75
N VAL A 328 -16.38 -0.36 -28.16
CA VAL A 328 -17.44 -1.10 -27.47
C VAL A 328 -16.89 -2.41 -26.93
N GLY A 329 -17.13 -2.63 -25.64
CA GLY A 329 -17.00 -3.90 -24.96
C GLY A 329 -18.34 -4.65 -24.95
N LEU A 330 -18.30 -5.94 -25.27
CA LEU A 330 -19.42 -6.85 -25.11
C LEU A 330 -19.15 -7.81 -23.96
N PHE A 331 -20.14 -7.94 -23.08
CA PHE A 331 -20.14 -8.92 -22.03
C PHE A 331 -21.45 -9.73 -22.07
N ASP A 332 -21.32 -11.03 -22.39
CA ASP A 332 -22.42 -12.01 -22.38
C ASP A 332 -21.84 -13.39 -22.08
N ALA A 333 -22.35 -14.06 -21.03
CA ALA A 333 -21.87 -15.38 -20.63
C ALA A 333 -22.19 -16.48 -21.65
N ASP A 334 -23.16 -16.27 -22.53
CA ASP A 334 -23.47 -17.16 -23.64
C ASP A 334 -22.57 -16.85 -24.85
N ALA A 335 -21.66 -17.77 -25.18
CA ALA A 335 -20.69 -17.63 -26.26
C ALA A 335 -21.35 -17.56 -27.66
N ASP A 336 -22.48 -18.25 -27.87
CA ASP A 336 -23.19 -18.24 -29.15
C ASP A 336 -23.95 -16.91 -29.32
N ALA A 337 -24.56 -16.42 -28.25
CA ALA A 337 -25.19 -15.09 -28.24
C ALA A 337 -24.15 -13.97 -28.41
N LEU A 338 -22.99 -14.09 -27.77
CA LEU A 338 -21.87 -13.15 -27.90
C LEU A 338 -21.36 -13.09 -29.35
N ALA A 339 -21.18 -14.24 -30.01
CA ALA A 339 -20.78 -14.31 -31.42
C ALA A 339 -21.79 -13.60 -32.34
N ALA A 340 -23.09 -13.83 -32.11
CA ALA A 340 -24.15 -13.16 -32.87
C ALA A 340 -24.17 -11.63 -32.66
N LYS A 341 -23.88 -11.16 -31.42
CA LYS A 341 -23.78 -9.72 -31.10
C LYS A 341 -22.58 -9.06 -31.76
N ILE A 342 -21.42 -9.73 -31.78
CA ILE A 342 -20.22 -9.26 -32.47
C ILE A 342 -20.51 -9.05 -33.96
N GLU A 343 -21.15 -10.02 -34.62
CA GLU A 343 -21.46 -9.93 -36.05
C GLU A 343 -22.43 -8.77 -36.35
N ARG A 344 -23.38 -8.50 -35.45
CA ARG A 344 -24.33 -7.38 -35.59
C ARG A 344 -23.65 -6.03 -35.39
N LEU A 345 -22.79 -5.88 -34.39
CA LEU A 345 -22.03 -4.65 -34.14
C LEU A 345 -21.01 -4.34 -35.23
N ALA A 346 -20.42 -5.37 -35.85
CA ALA A 346 -19.51 -5.21 -36.99
C ALA A 346 -20.17 -4.57 -38.24
N ARG A 347 -21.52 -4.55 -38.30
CA ARG A 347 -22.29 -3.93 -39.38
C ARG A 347 -22.71 -2.49 -39.07
N VAL A 348 -22.34 -1.95 -37.90
CA VAL A 348 -22.71 -0.59 -37.46
C VAL A 348 -21.56 0.37 -37.75
N ASP A 349 -21.82 1.37 -38.61
CA ASP A 349 -20.84 2.41 -38.92
C ASP A 349 -20.52 3.27 -37.68
N GLY A 350 -19.24 3.49 -37.40
CA GLY A 350 -18.80 4.32 -36.27
C GLY A 350 -18.53 3.57 -34.96
N VAL A 351 -18.62 2.23 -34.96
CA VAL A 351 -18.43 1.39 -33.77
C VAL A 351 -17.31 0.38 -34.00
N GLU A 352 -16.42 0.24 -33.03
CA GLU A 352 -15.34 -0.76 -33.03
C GLU A 352 -15.52 -1.68 -31.80
N VAL A 353 -15.69 -2.98 -32.01
CA VAL A 353 -15.73 -3.94 -30.90
C VAL A 353 -14.29 -4.25 -30.48
N THR A 354 -13.85 -3.68 -29.37
CA THR A 354 -12.47 -3.82 -28.88
C THR A 354 -12.31 -4.95 -27.88
N VAL A 355 -13.40 -5.31 -27.19
CA VAL A 355 -13.42 -6.42 -26.23
C VAL A 355 -14.72 -7.19 -26.36
N ALA A 356 -14.63 -8.51 -26.45
CA ALA A 356 -15.77 -9.40 -26.32
C ALA A 356 -15.40 -10.51 -25.35
N ALA A 357 -16.15 -10.64 -24.27
CA ALA A 357 -15.82 -11.53 -23.17
C ALA A 357 -17.06 -12.30 -22.72
N SER A 358 -16.87 -13.60 -22.45
CA SER A 358 -17.89 -14.46 -21.87
C SER A 358 -17.72 -14.64 -20.35
N SER A 359 -16.72 -14.00 -19.76
CA SER A 359 -16.53 -13.93 -18.31
C SER A 359 -15.95 -12.58 -17.90
N LEU A 360 -16.26 -12.14 -16.68
CA LEU A 360 -15.81 -10.83 -16.21
C LEU A 360 -14.28 -10.79 -16.14
N GLY A 361 -13.64 -11.89 -15.73
CA GLY A 361 -12.19 -12.03 -15.77
C GLY A 361 -11.61 -11.84 -17.18
N GLN A 362 -12.24 -12.39 -18.21
CA GLN A 362 -11.79 -12.20 -19.60
C GLN A 362 -11.96 -10.76 -20.08
N LEU A 363 -13.01 -10.06 -19.62
CA LEU A 363 -13.23 -8.65 -19.92
C LEU A 363 -12.10 -7.80 -19.31
N LEU A 364 -11.80 -8.01 -18.02
CA LEU A 364 -10.85 -7.20 -17.26
C LEU A 364 -9.38 -7.49 -17.59
N THR A 365 -9.07 -8.70 -18.03
CA THR A 365 -7.71 -9.09 -18.43
C THR A 365 -7.42 -8.79 -19.90
N SER A 366 -8.41 -8.28 -20.65
CA SER A 366 -8.22 -7.90 -22.04
C SER A 366 -7.30 -6.67 -22.14
N PRO A 367 -6.28 -6.68 -23.02
CA PRO A 367 -5.39 -5.53 -23.22
C PRO A 367 -6.10 -4.31 -23.82
N SER A 368 -7.35 -4.46 -24.25
CA SER A 368 -8.18 -3.39 -24.82
C SER A 368 -9.26 -2.88 -23.87
N PHE A 369 -9.18 -3.25 -22.59
CA PHE A 369 -10.02 -2.73 -21.51
C PHE A 369 -9.34 -1.52 -20.83
N PRO A 370 -10.07 -0.45 -20.45
CA PRO A 370 -11.52 -0.25 -20.61
C PRO A 370 -11.91 0.31 -21.99
N PRO A 371 -13.03 -0.17 -22.58
CA PRO A 371 -13.65 0.46 -23.75
C PRO A 371 -14.51 1.67 -23.36
N ASP A 372 -14.91 2.50 -24.32
CA ASP A 372 -15.74 3.69 -24.07
C ASP A 372 -17.15 3.30 -23.56
N VAL A 373 -17.70 2.19 -24.07
CA VAL A 373 -19.01 1.65 -23.66
C VAL A 373 -18.94 0.14 -23.46
N VAL A 374 -19.49 -0.37 -22.38
CA VAL A 374 -19.71 -1.82 -22.16
C VAL A 374 -21.19 -2.13 -22.22
N VAL A 375 -21.57 -3.07 -23.07
CA VAL A 375 -22.93 -3.63 -23.10
C VAL A 375 -22.94 -4.93 -22.31
N VAL A 376 -23.74 -4.96 -21.24
CA VAL A 376 -23.88 -6.08 -20.30
C VAL A 376 -25.27 -6.70 -20.46
N GLU A 377 -25.33 -8.01 -20.61
CA GLU A 377 -26.58 -8.78 -20.50
C GLU A 377 -26.40 -9.87 -19.43
N GLN A 378 -27.28 -9.87 -18.42
CA GLN A 378 -27.26 -10.87 -17.35
C GLN A 378 -28.08 -12.09 -17.78
N ARG A 379 -27.46 -13.28 -17.77
CA ARG A 379 -28.13 -14.56 -18.01
C ARG A 379 -28.54 -15.21 -16.67
N PRO A 380 -29.66 -15.98 -16.65
CA PRO A 380 -30.05 -16.77 -15.48
C PRO A 380 -28.93 -17.76 -15.08
N GLY A 381 -28.63 -17.84 -13.78
CA GLY A 381 -27.62 -18.77 -13.24
C GLY A 381 -26.18 -18.26 -13.25
N GLU A 382 -25.93 -17.03 -13.70
CA GLU A 382 -24.62 -16.41 -13.57
C GLU A 382 -24.26 -16.11 -12.11
N ARG A 383 -23.06 -16.53 -11.69
CA ARG A 383 -22.56 -16.35 -10.31
C ARG A 383 -22.23 -14.89 -9.97
N VAL A 384 -21.90 -14.08 -10.97
CA VAL A 384 -21.54 -12.68 -10.78
C VAL A 384 -22.77 -11.81 -11.00
N SER A 385 -23.14 -11.02 -10.01
CA SER A 385 -24.30 -10.14 -10.07
C SER A 385 -24.12 -9.05 -11.14
N VAL A 386 -25.23 -8.61 -11.74
CA VAL A 386 -25.21 -7.50 -12.69
C VAL A 386 -24.77 -6.19 -12.00
N ASN A 387 -25.12 -6.00 -10.73
CA ASN A 387 -24.72 -4.84 -9.93
C ASN A 387 -23.20 -4.75 -9.83
N TYR A 388 -22.54 -5.88 -9.55
CA TYR A 388 -21.08 -5.96 -9.50
C TYR A 388 -20.44 -5.64 -10.85
N LYS A 389 -20.96 -6.20 -11.96
CA LYS A 389 -20.47 -5.92 -13.32
C LYS A 389 -20.56 -4.43 -13.68
N ILE A 390 -21.67 -3.79 -13.33
CA ILE A 390 -21.88 -2.35 -13.57
C ILE A 390 -20.86 -1.53 -12.78
N ARG A 391 -20.70 -1.80 -11.47
CA ARG A 391 -19.75 -1.09 -10.61
C ARG A 391 -18.32 -1.22 -11.15
N VAL A 392 -17.88 -2.42 -11.48
CA VAL A 392 -16.53 -2.67 -12.02
C VAL A 392 -16.29 -1.92 -13.33
N CYS A 393 -17.24 -1.95 -14.27
CA CYS A 393 -17.10 -1.23 -15.54
C CYS A 393 -17.09 0.29 -15.33
N ARG A 394 -17.88 0.81 -14.39
CA ARG A 394 -17.94 2.25 -14.07
C ARG A 394 -16.72 2.74 -13.31
N LEU A 395 -16.15 1.91 -12.43
CA LEU A 395 -14.86 2.19 -11.79
C LEU A 395 -13.72 2.30 -12.81
N ALA A 396 -13.82 1.59 -13.93
CA ALA A 396 -12.88 1.68 -15.05
C ALA A 396 -13.22 2.80 -16.06
N ASP A 397 -14.11 3.74 -15.70
CA ASP A 397 -14.58 4.87 -16.53
C ASP A 397 -15.30 4.46 -17.83
N ALA A 398 -15.74 3.21 -17.96
CA ALA A 398 -16.55 2.78 -19.10
C ALA A 398 -18.03 3.12 -18.89
N ARG A 399 -18.71 3.62 -19.93
CA ARG A 399 -20.17 3.80 -19.89
C ARG A 399 -20.87 2.45 -19.96
N VAL A 400 -21.84 2.18 -19.09
CA VAL A 400 -22.50 0.86 -19.04
C VAL A 400 -23.92 0.92 -19.59
N ILE A 401 -24.23 0.05 -20.54
CA ILE A 401 -25.58 -0.20 -21.06
C ILE A 401 -25.99 -1.60 -20.64
N VAL A 402 -27.13 -1.73 -19.96
CA VAL A 402 -27.61 -3.03 -19.48
C VAL A 402 -28.86 -3.42 -20.27
N VAL A 403 -28.78 -4.57 -20.94
CA VAL A 403 -29.93 -5.16 -21.64
C VAL A 403 -30.74 -5.96 -20.63
N SER A 404 -31.87 -5.42 -20.18
CA SER A 404 -32.77 -6.05 -19.21
C SER A 404 -34.19 -5.47 -19.27
N ASP A 405 -35.21 -6.26 -18.95
CA ASP A 405 -36.59 -5.79 -18.80
C ASP A 405 -36.74 -4.85 -17.58
N PRO A 406 -37.16 -3.58 -17.72
CA PRO A 406 -37.30 -2.63 -16.62
C PRO A 406 -38.43 -2.93 -15.63
N ASP A 407 -39.47 -3.66 -16.06
CA ASP A 407 -40.68 -3.89 -15.26
C ASP A 407 -40.89 -5.37 -14.86
N GLY A 408 -39.95 -6.26 -15.25
CA GLY A 408 -40.04 -7.70 -15.05
C GLY A 408 -39.29 -8.20 -13.81
N GLU A 409 -39.97 -9.00 -13.00
CA GLU A 409 -39.35 -9.93 -12.05
C GLU A 409 -38.23 -10.69 -12.77
N ARG A 410 -36.98 -10.49 -12.34
CA ARG A 410 -35.86 -11.21 -12.95
C ARG A 410 -35.90 -12.66 -12.56
N ASP A 411 -35.51 -13.53 -13.50
CA ASP A 411 -35.34 -14.97 -13.28
C ASP A 411 -34.26 -15.29 -12.20
N ASP A 412 -33.50 -14.29 -11.73
CA ASP A 412 -32.51 -14.38 -10.64
C ASP A 412 -32.95 -13.72 -9.32
N GLY A 413 -34.16 -13.15 -9.24
CA GLY A 413 -34.74 -12.61 -8.00
C GLY A 413 -34.14 -11.30 -7.47
N GLY A 414 -33.17 -10.67 -8.14
CA GLY A 414 -32.49 -9.46 -7.65
C GLY A 414 -33.02 -8.14 -8.25
N ARG A 415 -33.33 -7.15 -7.41
CA ARG A 415 -33.57 -5.76 -7.87
C ARG A 415 -32.23 -5.05 -8.13
N PHE A 416 -32.19 -4.12 -9.09
CA PHE A 416 -31.08 -3.17 -9.18
C PHE A 416 -31.00 -2.36 -7.89
N GLU A 417 -29.81 -2.22 -7.33
CA GLU A 417 -29.61 -1.35 -6.17
C GLU A 417 -29.79 0.13 -6.59
N PRO A 418 -30.33 1.00 -5.70
CA PRO A 418 -30.70 2.38 -6.07
C PRO A 418 -29.54 3.24 -6.59
N ASP A 419 -28.34 3.00 -6.07
CA ASP A 419 -27.09 3.65 -6.46
C ASP A 419 -26.60 3.17 -7.84
N VAL A 420 -26.73 1.88 -8.12
CA VAL A 420 -26.32 1.25 -9.38
C VAL A 420 -27.17 1.72 -10.55
N GLY A 421 -28.46 1.96 -10.33
CA GLY A 421 -29.39 2.47 -11.35
C GLY A 421 -28.95 3.81 -11.96
N ALA A 422 -28.26 4.67 -11.20
CA ALA A 422 -27.73 5.94 -11.68
C ALA A 422 -26.43 5.79 -12.50
N MET A 423 -25.79 4.61 -12.44
CA MET A 423 -24.50 4.35 -13.07
C MET A 423 -24.59 3.61 -14.41
N MET A 424 -25.80 3.27 -14.86
CA MET A 424 -26.04 2.55 -16.11
C MET A 424 -27.19 3.13 -16.93
N THR A 425 -27.27 2.76 -18.21
CA THR A 425 -28.44 3.01 -19.05
C THR A 425 -29.17 1.67 -19.29
N PRO A 426 -30.36 1.45 -18.70
CA PRO A 426 -31.14 0.25 -18.98
C PRO A 426 -31.76 0.34 -20.38
N VAL A 427 -31.78 -0.78 -21.10
CA VAL A 427 -32.43 -0.92 -22.40
C VAL A 427 -33.16 -2.26 -22.50
N LEU A 428 -34.29 -2.29 -23.20
CA LEU A 428 -35.16 -3.47 -23.31
C LEU A 428 -34.61 -4.54 -24.25
N SER A 429 -33.71 -4.15 -25.16
CA SER A 429 -33.16 -5.05 -26.16
C SER A 429 -31.79 -4.60 -26.61
N PHE A 430 -31.04 -5.54 -27.21
CA PHE A 430 -29.78 -5.22 -27.84
C PHE A 430 -29.91 -4.20 -28.98
N GLU A 431 -31.04 -4.18 -29.70
CA GLU A 431 -31.31 -3.18 -30.76
C GLU A 431 -31.41 -1.76 -30.18
N GLU A 432 -32.00 -1.62 -28.99
CA GLU A 432 -32.04 -0.34 -28.30
C GLU A 432 -30.64 0.05 -27.77
N ALA A 433 -29.84 -0.93 -27.32
CA ALA A 433 -28.43 -0.70 -26.95
C ALA A 433 -27.64 -0.07 -28.12
N LEU A 434 -27.80 -0.60 -29.35
CA LEU A 434 -27.15 -0.07 -30.55
C LEU A 434 -27.49 1.40 -30.82
N SER A 435 -28.75 1.80 -30.57
CA SER A 435 -29.17 3.20 -30.72
C SER A 435 -28.52 4.13 -29.68
N ARG A 436 -28.31 3.63 -28.46
CA ARG A 436 -27.73 4.38 -27.34
C ARG A 436 -26.21 4.50 -27.42
N ILE A 437 -25.51 3.57 -28.07
CA ILE A 437 -24.06 3.65 -28.27
C ILE A 437 -23.66 4.91 -29.06
N ARG A 438 -24.53 5.41 -29.95
CA ARG A 438 -24.27 6.56 -30.83
C ARG A 438 -24.53 7.93 -30.21
N HIS A 439 -25.26 7.98 -29.10
CA HIS A 439 -25.60 9.18 -28.34
C HIS A 439 -24.80 9.20 -27.04
#